data_AF-A0A7I7SW16-F1
#
_entry.id   AF-A0A7I7SW16-F1
#
_cell.length_a   1.000
_cell.length_b   1.000
_cell.length_c   1.000
_cell.angle_alpha   90.00
_cell.angle_beta   90.00
_cell.angle_gamma   90.00
#
_symmetry.space_group_name_H-M   'P 1'
#
loop_
_entity.id
_entity.type
_entity.pdbx_description
1 polymer ?
#
loop_
_entity_poly.entity_id
_entity_poly.type
_entity_poly.pdbx_seq_one_letter_code
_entity_poly.pdbx_strand_id
1 'polypeptide(L)' 'MGIETRVNGQQPPEIALGDINLGTFEFWGLDDAARDGAFATLRREAPIKFFHEVEMEGVPHGKGHWALGTGH' A
#
# COMPACT_ATOMS: atom_id res chain seq x y z
N MET A 1 -13.42 13.91 -4.93
CA MET A 1 -12.82 14.17 -3.61
C MET A 1 -13.88 14.79 -2.72
N GLY A 2 -14.57 13.97 -1.91
CA GLY A 2 -15.51 14.44 -0.89
C GLY A 2 -14.85 14.33 0.48
N ILE A 3 -15.04 15.33 1.34
CA ILE A 3 -14.64 15.23 2.75
C ILE A 3 -15.68 14.40 3.48
N GLU A 4 -15.48 13.09 3.54
CA GLU A 4 -16.31 12.20 4.36
C GLU A 4 -15.91 12.31 5.83
N THR A 5 -16.90 12.46 6.71
CA THR A 5 -16.67 12.46 8.15
C THR A 5 -16.28 11.05 8.62
N ARG A 6 -15.04 10.89 9.10
CA ARG A 6 -14.56 9.64 9.72
C ARG A 6 -14.69 9.68 11.24
N VAL A 7 -15.01 8.53 11.86
CA VAL A 7 -15.00 8.39 13.33
C VAL A 7 -13.55 8.35 13.81
N ASN A 8 -13.19 9.24 14.73
CA ASN A 8 -11.84 9.27 15.29
C ASN A 8 -11.52 7.95 16.01
N GLY A 9 -10.33 7.39 15.76
CA GLY A 9 -9.89 6.11 16.33
C GLY A 9 -10.46 4.86 15.64
N GLN A 10 -11.21 5.00 14.54
CA GLN A 10 -11.67 3.87 13.74
C GLN A 10 -10.46 3.08 13.20
N GLN A 11 -10.46 1.77 13.43
CA GLN A 11 -9.42 0.89 12.91
C GLN A 11 -9.53 0.81 11.38
N PRO A 12 -8.41 0.84 10.64
CA PRO A 12 -8.43 0.66 9.19
C PRO A 12 -8.93 -0.75 8.80
N PRO A 13 -9.49 -0.91 7.60
CA PRO A 13 -9.92 -2.22 7.09
C PRO A 13 -8.74 -3.20 7.02
N GLU A 14 -9.03 -4.48 7.20
CA GLU A 14 -8.05 -5.54 6.97
C GLU A 14 -7.90 -5.82 5.48
N ILE A 15 -6.67 -5.70 4.98
CA ILE A 15 -6.30 -6.01 3.59
C ILE A 15 -5.36 -7.21 3.62
N ALA A 16 -5.62 -8.23 2.79
CA ALA A 16 -4.77 -9.41 2.74
C ALA A 16 -3.40 -9.05 2.10
N LEU A 17 -2.31 -9.63 2.61
CA LEU A 17 -0.97 -9.35 2.09
C LEU A 17 -0.81 -9.64 0.59
N GLY A 18 -1.58 -10.60 0.06
CA GLY A 18 -1.60 -10.95 -1.36
C GLY A 18 -2.22 -9.89 -2.27
N ASP A 19 -3.07 -9.02 -1.73
CA ASP A 19 -3.76 -7.97 -2.49
C ASP A 19 -2.95 -6.65 -2.54
N ILE A 20 -1.80 -6.61 -1.86
CA ILE A 20 -0.97 -5.41 -1.75
C ILE A 20 0.11 -5.43 -2.84
N ASN A 21 0.06 -4.46 -3.75
CA ASN A 21 1.12 -4.23 -4.73
C ASN A 21 1.44 -2.74 -4.91
N LEU A 22 2.48 -2.27 -4.23
CA LEU A 22 2.92 -0.87 -4.27
C LEU A 22 3.46 -0.43 -5.65
N GLY A 23 3.77 -1.40 -6.52
CA GLY A 23 4.22 -1.18 -7.89
C GLY A 23 3.10 -0.96 -8.91
N THR A 24 1.87 -0.68 -8.49
CA THR A 24 0.73 -0.53 -9.42
C THR A 24 0.00 0.78 -9.19
N PHE A 25 -0.45 1.43 -10.27
CA PHE A 25 -1.33 2.60 -10.15
C PHE A 25 -2.68 2.24 -9.50
N GLU A 26 -3.15 1.01 -9.68
CA GLU A 26 -4.38 0.51 -9.05
C GLU A 26 -4.33 0.62 -7.53
N PHE A 27 -3.21 0.21 -6.91
CA PHE A 27 -3.00 0.37 -5.47
C PHE A 27 -3.06 1.84 -5.04
N TRP A 28 -2.42 2.74 -5.79
CA TRP A 28 -2.39 4.16 -5.45
C TRP A 28 -3.72 4.88 -5.72
N GLY A 29 -4.59 4.29 -6.54
CA GLY A 29 -5.96 4.74 -6.77
C GLY A 29 -6.96 4.34 -5.68
N LEU A 30 -6.55 3.50 -4.72
CA LEU A 30 -7.41 3.09 -3.60
C LEU A 30 -7.70 4.26 -2.65
N ASP A 31 -8.85 4.17 -1.95
CA ASP A 31 -9.18 5.08 -0.86
C ASP A 31 -8.10 5.07 0.23
N ASP A 32 -7.92 6.19 0.92
CA ASP A 32 -6.95 6.34 1.99
C ASP A 32 -7.10 5.25 3.07
N ALA A 33 -8.33 4.91 3.45
CA ALA A 33 -8.55 3.89 4.49
C ALA A 33 -8.05 2.51 4.05
N ALA A 34 -8.23 2.16 2.77
CA ALA A 34 -7.71 0.90 2.22
C ALA A 34 -6.18 0.90 2.18
N ARG A 35 -5.56 2.04 1.82
CA ARG A 35 -4.10 2.17 1.84
C ARG A 35 -3.54 2.08 3.27
N ASP A 36 -4.19 2.69 4.25
CA ASP A 36 -3.81 2.58 5.67
C ASP A 36 -3.87 1.13 6.16
N GLY A 37 -4.93 0.39 5.78
CA GLY A 37 -5.09 -1.03 6.05
C GLY A 37 -3.97 -1.87 5.45
N ALA A 38 -3.63 -1.64 4.19
CA ALA A 38 -2.53 -2.31 3.52
C ALA A 38 -1.19 -2.08 4.23
N PHE A 39 -0.87 -0.83 4.60
CA PHE A 39 0.36 -0.55 5.34
C PHE A 39 0.36 -1.16 6.75
N ALA A 40 -0.80 -1.26 7.41
CA ALA A 40 -0.92 -1.98 8.68
C ALA A 40 -0.60 -3.47 8.51
N THR A 41 -1.14 -4.13 7.48
CA THR A 41 -0.80 -5.52 7.14
C THR A 41 0.68 -5.68 6.82
N LEU A 42 1.28 -4.78 6.02
CA LEU A 42 2.71 -4.85 5.71
C LEU A 42 3.58 -4.79 6.97
N ARG A 43 3.32 -3.85 7.88
CA ARG A 43 4.09 -3.77 9.13
C ARG A 43 3.96 -5.01 10.00
N ARG A 44 2.77 -5.64 10.01
CA ARG A 44 2.49 -6.84 10.82
C ARG A 44 3.09 -8.11 10.24
N GLU A 45 3.00 -8.30 8.92
CA GLU A 45 3.26 -9.59 8.28
C GLU A 45 4.50 -9.61 7.39
N ALA A 46 4.87 -8.47 6.80
CA ALA A 46 6.00 -8.35 5.88
C ALA A 46 6.68 -6.97 6.01
N PRO A 47 7.24 -6.65 7.19
CA PRO A 47 7.75 -5.31 7.51
C PRO A 47 8.89 -4.87 6.58
N ILE A 48 9.54 -5.81 5.90
CA ILE A 48 10.47 -5.55 4.80
C ILE A 48 10.00 -6.38 3.61
N LYS A 49 9.51 -5.71 2.55
CA LYS A 49 9.03 -6.38 1.32
C LYS A 49 9.44 -5.60 0.08
N PHE A 50 9.96 -6.32 -0.91
CA PHE A 50 10.31 -5.76 -2.20
C PHE A 50 9.08 -5.69 -3.12
N PHE A 51 9.00 -4.64 -3.91
CA PHE A 51 8.01 -4.45 -4.97
C PHE A 51 8.72 -4.00 -6.25
N HIS A 52 8.24 -4.51 -7.38
CA HIS A 52 8.61 -3.95 -8.68
C HIS A 52 8.10 -2.51 -8.80
N GLU A 53 8.71 -1.73 -9.67
CA GLU A 53 8.21 -0.41 -10.01
C GLU A 53 6.99 -0.49 -10.92
N VAL A 54 6.30 0.64 -11.05
CA VAL A 54 5.16 0.74 -11.94
C VAL A 54 5.61 0.67 -13.39
N GLU A 55 4.95 -0.19 -14.17
CA GLU A 55 5.19 -0.30 -15.61
C GLU A 55 4.53 0.88 -16.34
N MET A 56 5.33 1.57 -17.16
CA MET A 56 4.87 2.67 -18.01
C MET A 56 5.43 2.48 -19.42
N GLU A 57 4.57 2.63 -20.43
CA GLU A 57 4.97 2.46 -21.82
C GLU A 57 6.09 3.45 -22.19
N GLY A 58 7.15 2.94 -22.83
CA GLY A 58 8.32 3.74 -23.23
C GLY A 58 9.29 4.07 -22.08
N VAL A 59 9.02 3.63 -20.85
CA VAL A 59 9.92 3.80 -19.70
C VAL A 59 10.60 2.46 -19.38
N PRO A 60 11.95 2.39 -19.39
CA PRO A 60 12.66 1.16 -19.03
C PRO A 60 12.42 0.76 -17.58
N HIS A 61 12.30 -0.55 -17.33
CA HIS A 61 12.17 -1.06 -15.96
C HIS A 61 13.47 -0.85 -15.17
N GLY A 62 13.39 -0.07 -14.10
CA GLY A 62 14.38 0.08 -13.05
C GLY A 62 14.34 -1.05 -12.02
N LYS A 63 14.94 -0.79 -10.86
CA LYS A 63 15.28 -1.83 -9.87
C LYS A 63 14.15 -2.12 -8.87
N GLY A 64 12.98 -1.49 -9.02
CA GLY A 64 11.92 -1.54 -8.02
C GLY A 64 12.27 -0.81 -6.72
N HIS A 65 11.51 -1.10 -5.66
CA HIS A 65 11.62 -0.42 -4.38
C HIS A 65 11.29 -1.34 -3.20
N TRP A 66 11.74 -0.95 -2.02
CA TRP A 66 11.49 -1.68 -0.77
C TRP A 66 10.47 -0.92 0.08
N ALA A 67 9.44 -1.61 0.55
CA ALA A 67 8.66 -1.17 1.68
C ALA A 67 9.43 -1.48 2.95
N LEU A 68 9.73 -0.45 3.73
CA LEU A 68 10.42 -0.57 5.01
C LEU A 68 9.46 -0.08 6.11
N GLY A 69 9.17 -0.96 7.05
CA GLY A 69 8.40 -0.67 8.24
C GLY A 69 9.08 -1.25 9.47
N THR A 70 8.89 -0.59 10.60
CA THR A 70 9.16 -1.20 11.90
C THR A 70 8.00 -2.12 12.24
N GLY A 71 8.30 -3.36 12.66
CA GLY A 71 7.30 -4.21 13.30
C GLY A 71 6.76 -3.53 14.56
N HIS A 72 5.55 -3.91 14.98
CA HIS A 72 5.02 -3.55 16.30
C HIS A 72 5.72 -4.34 17.40
#